data_AF-A0A5E7Z1L6-F1
#
_entry.id   AF-A0A5E7Z1L6-F1
#
_cell.length_a   1.000
_cell.length_b   1.000
_cell.length_c   1.000
_cell.angle_alpha   90.00
_cell.angle_beta   90.00
_cell.angle_gamma   90.00
#
_symmetry.space_group_name_H-M   'P 1'
#
loop_
_entity.id
_entity.type
_entity.pdbx_description
1 polymer ?
#
loop_
_entity_poly.entity_id
_entity_poly.type
_entity_poly.pdbx_seq_one_letter_code
_entity_poly.pdbx_strand_id
1 'polypeptide(L)'
;MRFRLALLAVSAAALSACTTAGVASNPLEARWNGKSAGAFFAAYGPPVSDTAGAGGTSTYIWRGGFSRGKSCLVELSVGKDYQIRRIRALSDRPGTNGGPSHCEQTLDAA
;
A
#
# COMPACT_ATOMS: atom_id res chain seq x y z
N MET A 1 30.23 -6.26 -39.47
CA MET A 1 29.33 -5.15 -39.10
C MET A 1 27.91 -5.59 -38.71
N ARG A 2 27.64 -6.86 -38.34
CA ARG A 2 26.28 -7.34 -37.98
C ARG A 2 26.07 -7.61 -36.47
N PHE A 3 27.15 -7.76 -35.69
CA PHE A 3 27.08 -8.00 -34.24
C PHE A 3 26.91 -6.72 -33.40
N ARG A 4 27.38 -5.56 -33.88
CA ARG A 4 27.26 -4.28 -33.15
C ARG A 4 25.83 -3.73 -33.17
N LEU A 5 25.05 -4.04 -34.20
CA LEU A 5 23.63 -3.69 -34.30
C LEU A 5 22.74 -4.58 -33.43
N ALA A 6 23.15 -5.83 -33.18
CA ALA A 6 22.40 -6.74 -32.29
C ALA A 6 22.48 -6.32 -30.81
N LEU A 7 23.62 -5.75 -30.38
CA LEU A 7 23.82 -5.28 -29.00
C LEU A 7 23.05 -3.99 -28.65
N LEU A 8 22.78 -3.13 -29.64
CA LEU A 8 22.03 -1.88 -29.43
C LEU A 8 20.51 -2.10 -29.32
N ALA A 9 19.99 -3.20 -29.87
CA ALA A 9 18.56 -3.50 -29.82
C ALA A 9 18.11 -4.05 -28.45
N VAL A 10 19.01 -4.66 -27.68
CA VAL A 10 18.67 -5.29 -26.40
C VAL A 10 18.56 -4.27 -25.25
N SER A 11 19.30 -3.17 -25.31
CA SER A 11 19.32 -2.15 -24.25
C SER A 11 18.08 -1.24 -24.24
N ALA A 12 17.27 -1.22 -25.31
CA ALA A 12 16.06 -0.40 -25.37
C ALA A 12 14.82 -1.04 -24.70
N ALA A 13 14.85 -2.35 -24.41
CA ALA A 13 13.70 -3.07 -23.86
C ALA A 13 13.61 -3.03 -22.32
N ALA A 14 14.57 -2.42 -21.63
CA ALA A 14 14.69 -2.51 -20.17
C ALA A 14 13.90 -1.45 -19.37
N LEU A 15 13.17 -0.53 -20.01
CA LEU A 15 12.60 0.65 -19.33
C LEU A 15 11.07 0.66 -19.14
N SER A 16 10.33 -0.37 -19.57
CA SER A 16 8.86 -0.34 -19.55
C SER A 16 8.20 -0.76 -18.23
N ALA A 17 8.96 -0.96 -17.14
CA ALA A 17 8.40 -1.27 -15.83
C ALA A 17 8.49 -0.09 -14.84
N CYS A 18 8.19 1.13 -15.30
CA CYS A 18 7.80 2.21 -14.38
C CYS A 18 6.44 1.84 -13.77
N THR A 19 6.47 1.06 -12.68
CA THR A 19 5.27 0.80 -11.90
C THR A 19 4.93 2.12 -11.21
N THR A 20 3.88 2.80 -11.65
CA THR A 20 3.39 4.04 -11.02
C THR A 20 2.97 3.73 -9.58
N ALA A 21 3.91 3.80 -8.64
CA ALA A 21 3.59 3.97 -7.24
C ALA A 21 3.10 5.41 -7.11
N GLY A 22 1.83 5.59 -6.75
CA GLY A 22 1.30 6.92 -6.46
C GLY A 22 2.17 7.60 -5.40
N VAL A 23 2.45 8.89 -5.57
CA VAL A 23 3.18 9.67 -4.57
C VAL A 23 2.38 9.62 -3.27
N ALA A 24 3.04 9.19 -2.19
CA ALA A 24 2.43 9.14 -0.87
C ALA A 24 1.98 10.54 -0.47
N SER A 25 0.70 10.68 -0.14
CA SER A 25 0.07 11.96 0.20
C SER A 25 -0.20 12.09 1.69
N ASN A 26 0.00 11.03 2.47
CA ASN A 26 -0.17 11.00 3.93
C ASN A 26 0.82 10.01 4.58
N PRO A 27 1.05 10.09 5.91
CA PRO A 27 1.98 9.22 6.62
C PRO A 27 1.69 7.72 6.49
N LEU A 28 0.41 7.30 6.45
CA LEU A 28 0.02 5.90 6.21
C LEU A 28 0.54 5.40 4.86
N GLU A 29 0.29 6.16 3.80
CA GLU A 29 0.76 5.85 2.46
C GLU A 29 2.29 5.83 2.41
N ALA A 30 2.97 6.78 3.07
CA ALA A 30 4.43 6.83 3.11
C ALA A 30 5.02 5.61 3.84
N ARG A 31 4.35 5.14 4.90
CA ARG A 31 4.77 3.98 5.67
C ARG A 31 4.52 2.68 4.93
N TRP A 32 3.40 2.51 4.25
CA TRP A 32 2.94 1.20 3.81
C TRP A 32 2.93 0.96 2.30
N ASN A 33 2.89 2.01 1.46
CA ASN A 33 2.93 1.80 0.01
C ASN A 33 4.28 1.17 -0.38
N GLY A 34 4.21 0.11 -1.19
CA GLY A 34 5.36 -0.69 -1.61
C GLY A 34 5.82 -1.74 -0.59
N LYS A 35 5.16 -1.86 0.58
CA LYS A 35 5.44 -2.93 1.54
C LYS A 35 4.51 -4.13 1.33
N SER A 36 4.94 -5.28 1.82
CA SER A 36 4.19 -6.54 1.70
C SER A 36 2.90 -6.48 2.53
N ALA A 37 1.78 -6.83 1.90
CA ALA A 37 0.51 -7.02 2.58
C ALA A 37 0.59 -8.16 3.61
N GLY A 38 1.40 -9.19 3.34
CA GLY A 38 1.63 -10.30 4.27
C GLY A 38 2.33 -9.85 5.55
N ALA A 39 3.31 -8.96 5.44
CA ALA A 39 3.98 -8.38 6.61
C ALA A 39 3.00 -7.53 7.44
N PHE A 40 2.13 -6.77 6.77
CA PHE A 40 1.08 -6.01 7.43
C PHE A 40 0.10 -6.93 8.20
N PHE A 41 -0.45 -7.95 7.55
CA PHE A 41 -1.41 -8.86 8.19
C PHE A 41 -0.77 -9.76 9.26
N ALA A 42 0.52 -10.09 9.12
CA ALA A 42 1.25 -10.80 10.17
C ALA A 42 1.42 -9.94 11.44
N ALA A 43 1.63 -8.64 11.28
CA ALA A 43 1.80 -7.72 12.40
C ALA A 43 0.46 -7.32 13.06
N TYR A 44 -0.57 -7.06 12.26
CA TYR A 44 -1.82 -6.45 12.74
C TYR A 44 -3.05 -7.37 12.66
N GLY A 45 -2.88 -8.61 12.19
CA GLY A 45 -3.95 -9.59 12.04
C GLY A 45 -4.62 -9.58 10.66
N PRO A 46 -5.54 -10.54 10.42
CA PRO A 46 -6.15 -10.75 9.12
C PRO A 46 -7.09 -9.61 8.71
N PRO A 47 -7.35 -9.44 7.39
CA PRO A 47 -8.36 -8.49 6.93
C PRO A 47 -9.77 -8.96 7.32
N VAL A 48 -10.70 -8.01 7.43
CA VAL A 48 -12.14 -8.28 7.63
C VAL A 48 -12.86 -8.62 6.32
N SER A 49 -12.27 -8.27 5.19
CA SER A 49 -12.80 -8.58 3.85
C SER A 49 -11.67 -8.61 2.82
N ASP A 50 -11.77 -9.52 1.87
CA ASP A 50 -10.91 -9.64 0.69
C ASP A 50 -11.76 -9.71 -0.57
N THR A 51 -11.68 -8.68 -1.41
CA THR A 51 -12.40 -8.62 -2.67
C THR A 51 -11.42 -8.54 -3.83
N ALA A 52 -11.51 -9.46 -4.78
CA ALA A 52 -10.72 -9.40 -6.00
C ALA A 52 -11.09 -8.15 -6.82
N GLY A 53 -10.08 -7.37 -7.20
CA GLY A 53 -10.20 -6.21 -8.07
C GLY A 53 -9.82 -6.52 -9.51
N ALA A 54 -10.06 -5.56 -10.41
CA ALA A 54 -9.65 -5.69 -11.80
C ALA A 54 -8.11 -5.73 -11.94
N GLY A 55 -7.61 -6.41 -12.98
CA GLY A 55 -6.18 -6.39 -13.32
C GLY A 55 -5.27 -7.11 -12.32
N GLY A 56 -5.79 -8.09 -11.58
CA GLY A 56 -5.00 -8.85 -10.60
C GLY A 56 -4.65 -8.05 -9.34
N THR A 57 -5.44 -7.01 -9.05
CA THR A 57 -5.40 -6.32 -7.76
C THR A 57 -6.39 -6.96 -6.80
N SER A 58 -6.19 -6.79 -5.51
CA SER A 58 -7.12 -7.21 -4.46
C SER A 58 -7.33 -6.05 -3.50
N THR A 59 -8.57 -5.78 -3.18
CA THR A 59 -8.95 -4.77 -2.18
C THR A 59 -9.23 -5.49 -0.88
N TYR A 60 -8.47 -5.15 0.15
CA TYR A 60 -8.66 -5.67 1.50
C TYR A 60 -9.20 -4.56 2.40
N ILE A 61 -10.13 -4.92 3.28
CA ILE A 61 -10.55 -4.04 4.36
C ILE A 61 -9.94 -4.62 5.63
N TRP A 62 -9.24 -3.79 6.41
CA TRP A 62 -8.72 -4.15 7.72
C TRP A 62 -9.29 -3.24 8.79
N ARG A 63 -9.59 -3.81 9.95
CA ARG A 63 -10.10 -3.09 11.10
C ARG A 63 -9.36 -3.51 12.37
N GLY A 64 -8.87 -2.54 13.13
CA GLY A 64 -8.19 -2.79 14.40
C GLY A 64 -7.99 -1.53 15.23
N GLY A 65 -7.06 -1.58 16.19
CA GLY A 65 -6.79 -0.46 17.09
C GLY A 65 -8.01 -0.04 17.91
N PHE A 66 -8.79 -1.01 18.41
CA PHE A 66 -10.00 -0.73 19.16
C PHE A 66 -9.67 -0.04 20.49
N SER A 67 -10.09 1.21 20.67
CA SER A 67 -9.88 1.97 21.89
C SER A 67 -11.00 2.96 22.16
N ARG A 68 -11.64 2.86 23.33
CA ARG A 68 -12.72 3.76 23.80
C ARG A 68 -13.79 4.03 22.73
N GLY A 69 -14.28 2.97 22.09
CA GLY A 69 -15.32 3.05 21.05
C GLY A 69 -14.83 3.53 19.67
N LYS A 70 -13.53 3.79 19.51
CA LYS A 70 -12.90 4.09 18.22
C LYS A 70 -12.24 2.85 17.65
N SER A 71 -12.19 2.74 16.33
CA SER A 71 -11.41 1.72 15.62
C SER A 71 -10.77 2.36 14.40
N CYS A 72 -9.55 1.95 14.08
CA CYS A 72 -8.95 2.25 12.80
C CYS A 72 -9.53 1.30 11.74
N LEU A 73 -10.09 1.87 10.67
CA LEU A 73 -10.56 1.13 9.51
C LEU A 73 -9.78 1.61 8.29
N VAL A 74 -9.04 0.71 7.63
CA VAL A 74 -8.31 1.02 6.40
C VAL A 74 -8.73 0.11 5.27
N GLU A 75 -8.67 0.67 4.06
CA GLU A 75 -8.72 -0.06 2.80
C GLU A 75 -7.31 -0.16 2.24
N LEU A 76 -6.88 -1.37 1.90
CA LEU A 76 -5.63 -1.64 1.21
C LEU A 76 -5.92 -2.13 -0.20
N SER A 77 -5.31 -1.51 -1.20
CA SER A 77 -5.22 -2.05 -2.55
C SER A 77 -3.88 -2.76 -2.70
N VAL A 78 -3.90 -4.05 -2.99
CA VAL A 78 -2.73 -4.92 -3.06
C VAL A 78 -2.59 -5.46 -4.48
N GLY A 79 -1.37 -5.44 -5.01
CA GLY A 79 -1.09 -5.97 -6.34
C GLY A 79 -0.91 -7.49 -6.35
N LYS A 80 -0.83 -8.05 -7.55
CA LYS A 80 -0.51 -9.47 -7.79
C LYS A 80 0.81 -9.95 -7.17
N ASP A 81 1.74 -9.03 -6.93
CA ASP A 81 3.02 -9.27 -6.25
C ASP A 81 2.89 -9.17 -4.71
N TYR A 82 1.66 -9.10 -4.22
CA TYR A 82 1.30 -9.00 -2.80
C TYR A 82 1.88 -7.76 -2.09
N GLN A 83 2.26 -6.75 -2.86
CA GLN A 83 2.70 -5.44 -2.37
C GLN A 83 1.51 -4.48 -2.28
N ILE A 84 1.46 -3.70 -1.20
CA ILE A 84 0.47 -2.66 -0.98
C ILE A 84 0.73 -1.54 -2.00
N ARG A 85 -0.26 -1.26 -2.84
CA ARG A 85 -0.23 -0.17 -3.82
C ARG A 85 -0.82 1.12 -3.26
N ARG A 86 -1.78 0.98 -2.37
CA ARG A 86 -2.43 2.10 -1.69
C ARG A 86 -2.98 1.62 -0.36
N ILE A 87 -2.82 2.43 0.68
CA ILE A 87 -3.55 2.31 1.94
C ILE A 87 -4.35 3.60 2.17
N ARG A 88 -5.60 3.48 2.59
CA ARG A 88 -6.46 4.64 2.93
C ARG A 88 -7.22 4.38 4.20
N ALA A 89 -7.20 5.33 5.12
CA ALA A 89 -8.12 5.34 6.24
C ALA A 89 -9.54 5.66 5.76
N LEU A 90 -10.49 4.77 6.05
CA LEU A 90 -11.91 4.94 5.72
C LEU A 90 -12.67 5.75 6.78
N SER A 91 -12.22 5.69 8.02
CA SER A 91 -12.81 6.44 9.13
C SER A 91 -11.71 6.84 10.09
N ASP A 92 -11.09 7.98 9.82
CA ASP A 92 -10.11 8.54 10.74
C ASP A 92 -10.21 10.06 10.80
N ARG A 93 -9.95 10.60 11.99
CA ARG A 93 -9.95 12.03 12.26
C ARG A 93 -8.50 12.45 12.46
N PRO A 94 -8.07 13.60 11.89
CA PRO A 94 -6.76 14.16 12.20
C PRO A 94 -6.58 14.29 13.71
N GLY A 95 -5.36 14.03 14.20
CA GLY A 95 -5.02 14.20 15.60
C GLY A 95 -5.15 15.67 16.05
N THR A 96 -5.24 15.87 17.36
CA THR A 96 -5.30 17.21 17.95
C THR A 96 -4.07 18.03 17.54
N ASN A 97 -4.25 19.31 17.18
CA ASN A 97 -3.18 20.22 16.77
C ASN A 97 -2.33 19.74 15.58
N GLY A 98 -2.91 18.95 14.67
CA GLY A 98 -2.17 18.39 13.52
C GLY A 98 -1.28 17.21 13.87
N GLY A 99 -1.45 16.62 15.05
CA GLY A 99 -0.79 15.38 15.44
C GLY A 99 -1.30 14.16 14.66
N PRO A 100 -0.65 13.00 14.83
CA PRO A 100 -0.96 11.80 14.08
C PRO A 100 -2.38 11.32 14.39
N SER A 101 -3.04 10.84 13.36
CA SER A 101 -4.38 10.28 13.44
C SER A 101 -4.38 8.96 14.22
N HIS A 102 -5.57 8.45 14.57
CA HIS A 102 -5.66 7.21 15.35
C HIS A 102 -5.14 6.01 14.55
N CYS A 103 -5.37 5.98 13.23
CA CYS A 103 -4.81 4.96 12.36
C CYS A 103 -3.29 5.10 12.22
N GLU A 104 -2.76 6.32 12.12
CA GLU A 104 -1.32 6.54 12.03
C GLU A 104 -0.61 6.01 13.26
N GLN A 105 -1.14 6.27 14.45
CA GLN A 105 -0.61 5.71 15.69
C GLN A 105 -0.75 4.19 15.76
N THR A 106 -1.90 3.64 15.35
CA THR A 106 -2.16 2.19 15.40
C THR A 106 -1.27 1.39 14.44
N LEU A 107 -0.95 1.97 13.29
CA LEU A 107 -0.22 1.32 12.19
C LEU A 107 1.23 1.79 12.08
N ASP A 108 1.78 2.33 13.17
CA ASP A 108 3.17 2.82 13.29
C ASP A 108 3.57 3.75 12.14
N ALA A 109 2.65 4.61 11.72
CA ALA A 109 2.83 5.59 10.65
C ALA A 109 2.83 7.04 11.16
N ALA A 110 2.81 7.23 12.48
CA ALA A 110 2.94 8.53 13.15
C ALA A 110 4.35 9.12 13.08
#